data_AF-A0A369LJD5-F1
#
_entry.id   AF-A0A369LJD5-F1
#
_cell.length_a   1.000
_cell.length_b   1.000
_cell.length_c   1.000
_cell.angle_alpha   90.00
_cell.angle_beta   90.00
_cell.angle_gamma   90.00
#
_symmetry.space_group_name_H-M   'P 1'
#
loop_
_entity.id
_entity.type
_entity.pdbx_description
1 polymer ?
#
loop_
_entity_poly.entity_id
_entity_poly.type
_entity_poly.pdbx_seq_one_letter_code
_entity_poly.pdbx_strand_id
1 'polypeptide(L)'
;DGVAQTASDLLPYGTYELRETVPPEGYLLSDEVWRFEIREDGVVVEATTEQSIDNQVIRGGVKTAKLDHQSQTSVPQGSASVEGAVFAIKSVSANPVLVDGIVYEPGKDVATITSGADGVAQTASDLLPYGTYELRETVPPEGYLLSD
;
A
#
# COMPACT_ATOMS: atom_id res chain seq x y z
N ASP A 1 -5.81 -16.84 10.94
CA ASP A 1 -6.78 -16.72 12.05
C ASP A 1 -6.47 -15.53 12.95
N GLY A 2 -5.24 -14.99 12.96
CA GLY A 2 -4.92 -13.73 13.64
C GLY A 2 -4.98 -13.78 15.18
N VAL A 3 -5.12 -14.97 15.76
CA VAL A 3 -5.25 -15.16 17.22
C VAL A 3 -3.87 -15.30 17.87
N ALA A 4 -3.66 -14.57 18.95
CA ALA A 4 -2.54 -14.73 19.87
C ALA A 4 -3.07 -15.02 21.29
N GLN A 5 -2.46 -15.96 22.00
CA GLN A 5 -2.84 -16.33 23.36
C GLN A 5 -1.61 -16.72 24.19
N THR A 6 -1.66 -16.46 25.50
CA THR A 6 -0.69 -16.98 26.48
C THR A 6 -1.12 -18.36 26.97
N ALA A 7 -0.28 -19.03 27.76
CA ALA A 7 -0.75 -20.14 28.59
C ALA A 7 -1.73 -19.62 29.67
N SER A 8 -2.68 -20.45 30.09
CA SER A 8 -3.74 -20.09 31.05
C SER A 8 -3.23 -19.81 32.47
N ASP A 9 -2.00 -20.19 32.78
CA ASP A 9 -1.33 -20.05 34.08
C ASP A 9 -0.13 -19.07 34.03
N LEU A 10 0.05 -18.36 32.91
CA LEU A 10 1.21 -17.49 32.71
C LEU A 10 1.14 -16.18 33.51
N LEU A 11 -0.06 -15.61 33.67
CA LEU A 11 -0.27 -14.28 34.22
C LEU A 11 -0.75 -14.35 35.67
N PRO A 12 0.02 -13.81 36.65
CA PRO A 12 -0.46 -13.64 38.01
C PRO A 12 -1.67 -12.72 38.15
N TYR A 13 -2.26 -12.69 39.34
CA TYR A 13 -3.28 -11.69 39.70
C TYR A 13 -2.74 -10.27 39.48
N GLY A 14 -3.45 -9.45 38.70
CA GLY A 14 -2.97 -8.12 38.36
C GLY A 14 -3.74 -7.42 37.25
N THR A 15 -3.28 -6.23 36.89
CA THR A 15 -3.78 -5.44 35.77
C THR A 15 -2.70 -5.39 34.70
N TYR A 16 -3.08 -5.66 33.45
CA TYR A 16 -2.18 -5.82 32.31
C TYR A 16 -2.58 -4.92 31.15
N GLU A 17 -1.60 -4.64 30.28
CA GLU A 17 -1.78 -3.95 29.02
C GLU A 17 -1.34 -4.87 27.88
N LEU A 18 -2.21 -5.02 26.88
CA LEU A 18 -1.91 -5.64 25.60
C LEU A 18 -1.67 -4.53 24.58
N ARG A 19 -0.55 -4.63 23.86
CA ARG A 19 -0.18 -3.73 22.75
C ARG A 19 0.46 -4.54 21.63
N GLU A 20 0.27 -4.09 20.40
CA GLU A 20 1.08 -4.58 19.29
C GLU A 20 2.51 -4.04 19.44
N THR A 21 3.50 -4.84 19.07
CA THR A 21 4.93 -4.43 19.14
C THR A 21 5.66 -4.60 17.82
N VAL A 22 5.19 -5.54 17.00
CA VAL A 22 5.69 -5.79 15.65
C VAL A 22 4.45 -6.08 14.79
N PRO A 23 4.10 -5.20 13.84
CA PRO A 23 3.00 -5.47 12.94
C PRO A 23 3.36 -6.56 11.93
N PRO A 24 2.37 -7.25 11.35
CA PRO A 24 2.61 -8.10 10.19
C PRO A 24 3.18 -7.30 9.02
N GLU A 25 3.87 -7.99 8.11
CA GLU A 25 4.41 -7.37 6.91
C GLU A 25 3.31 -6.67 6.09
N GLY A 26 3.56 -5.40 5.73
CA GLY A 26 2.62 -4.58 4.96
C GLY A 26 1.59 -3.81 5.78
N TYR A 27 1.65 -3.87 7.11
CA TYR A 27 0.77 -3.13 8.02
C TYR A 27 1.53 -2.13 8.89
N LEU A 28 0.85 -1.06 9.27
CA LEU A 28 1.32 -0.08 10.24
C LEU A 28 1.21 -0.67 11.64
N LEU A 29 2.16 -0.31 12.50
CA LEU A 29 2.09 -0.62 13.93
C LEU A 29 0.88 0.10 14.53
N SER A 30 -0.01 -0.63 15.19
CA SER A 30 -1.10 -0.04 15.94
C SER A 30 -0.62 0.55 17.27
N ASP A 31 -1.09 1.76 17.58
CA ASP A 31 -0.88 2.42 18.88
C ASP A 31 -1.99 2.07 19.90
N GLU A 32 -2.90 1.15 19.55
CA GLU A 32 -3.99 0.73 20.43
C GLU A 32 -3.47 -0.06 21.64
N VAL A 33 -4.02 0.28 22.82
CA VAL A 33 -3.69 -0.38 24.08
C VAL A 33 -4.97 -0.89 24.71
N TRP A 34 -5.02 -2.19 24.95
CA TRP A 34 -6.12 -2.82 25.68
C TRP A 34 -5.69 -3.15 27.10
N ARG A 35 -6.46 -2.66 28.08
CA ARG A 35 -6.26 -2.95 29.50
C ARG A 35 -7.23 -4.02 29.98
N PHE A 36 -6.72 -5.02 30.69
CA PHE A 36 -7.52 -6.08 31.29
C PHE A 36 -6.97 -6.51 32.66
N GLU A 37 -7.76 -7.30 33.39
CA GLU A 37 -7.42 -7.72 34.75
C GLU A 37 -7.53 -9.24 34.90
N ILE A 38 -6.59 -9.83 35.62
CA ILE A 38 -6.63 -11.22 36.09
C ILE A 38 -7.00 -11.20 37.56
N ARG A 39 -8.17 -11.73 37.89
CA ARG A 39 -8.75 -11.73 39.24
C ARG A 39 -9.03 -13.12 39.82
N GLU A 40 -8.98 -14.16 38.98
CA GLU A 40 -9.34 -15.54 39.34
C GLU A 40 -8.30 -16.52 38.80
N ASP A 41 -8.14 -17.66 39.48
CA ASP A 41 -7.21 -18.71 39.08
C ASP A 41 -7.71 -19.44 37.82
N GLY A 42 -6.84 -19.58 36.82
CA GLY A 42 -7.16 -20.25 35.55
C GLY A 42 -8.09 -19.47 34.60
N VAL A 43 -8.39 -18.20 34.87
CA VAL A 43 -9.24 -17.38 33.98
C VAL A 43 -8.54 -17.05 32.67
N VAL A 44 -9.28 -17.13 31.55
CA VAL A 44 -8.85 -16.62 30.24
C VAL A 44 -9.74 -15.43 29.90
N VAL A 45 -9.14 -14.25 29.81
CA VAL A 45 -9.84 -13.04 29.41
C VAL A 45 -9.77 -12.90 27.90
N GLU A 46 -10.91 -13.02 27.23
CA GLU A 46 -11.01 -12.89 25.78
C GLU A 46 -11.27 -11.45 25.36
N ALA A 47 -10.57 -10.97 24.32
CA ALA A 47 -10.84 -9.67 23.73
C ALA A 47 -12.17 -9.71 22.96
N THR A 48 -13.01 -8.70 23.17
CA THR A 48 -14.17 -8.44 22.29
C THR A 48 -13.72 -7.83 20.96
N THR A 49 -14.62 -7.76 19.98
CA THR A 49 -14.35 -7.08 18.70
C THR A 49 -13.98 -5.60 18.87
N GLU A 50 -14.49 -4.91 19.90
CA GLU A 50 -14.11 -3.53 20.19
C GLU A 50 -12.72 -3.41 20.83
N GLN A 51 -12.14 -4.54 21.25
CA GLN A 51 -10.83 -4.64 21.89
C GLN A 51 -9.81 -5.35 20.98
N SER A 52 -10.18 -5.69 19.74
CA SER A 52 -9.24 -6.20 18.75
C SER A 52 -8.35 -5.06 18.27
N ILE A 53 -7.07 -5.35 18.06
CA ILE A 53 -6.12 -4.39 17.52
C ILE A 53 -6.25 -4.37 16.00
N ASP A 54 -6.69 -3.23 15.46
CA ASP A 54 -6.96 -3.07 14.04
C ASP A 54 -5.67 -2.90 13.22
N ASN A 55 -5.61 -3.62 12.09
CA ASN A 55 -4.47 -3.62 11.19
C ASN A 55 -4.68 -2.61 10.05
N GLN A 56 -3.88 -1.54 10.02
CA GLN A 56 -3.92 -0.55 8.94
C GLN A 56 -2.86 -0.87 7.88
N VAL A 57 -3.28 -1.10 6.64
CA VAL A 57 -2.36 -1.41 5.53
C VAL A 57 -1.49 -0.18 5.23
N ILE A 58 -0.17 -0.38 5.10
CA ILE A 58 0.76 0.66 4.62
C ILE A 58 0.35 1.05 3.20
N ARG A 59 0.32 2.36 2.93
CA ARG A 59 -0.05 2.90 1.61
C ARG A 59 1.02 3.85 1.09
N GLY A 60 1.08 3.96 -0.23
CA GLY A 60 2.05 4.76 -0.96
C GLY A 60 1.52 5.26 -2.30
N GLY A 61 2.38 5.97 -3.02
CA GLY A 61 2.13 6.41 -4.39
C GLY A 61 3.38 6.29 -5.25
N VAL A 62 3.18 6.38 -6.56
CA VAL A 62 4.26 6.37 -7.55
C VAL A 62 4.28 7.68 -8.32
N LYS A 63 5.49 8.15 -8.63
CA LYS A 63 5.74 9.30 -9.50
C LYS A 63 6.78 8.92 -10.53
N THR A 64 6.51 9.24 -11.79
CA THR A 64 7.43 9.06 -12.91
C THR A 64 7.52 10.35 -13.73
N ALA A 65 8.56 10.47 -14.54
CA ALA A 65 8.72 11.56 -15.50
C ALA A 65 9.06 10.99 -16.88
N LYS A 66 8.35 11.46 -17.90
CA LYS A 66 8.69 11.20 -19.29
C LYS A 66 9.84 12.12 -19.70
N LEU A 67 10.94 11.51 -20.13
CA LEU A 67 12.10 12.21 -20.66
C LEU A 67 12.22 11.93 -22.16
N ASP A 68 12.76 12.90 -22.88
CA ASP A 68 13.25 12.72 -24.23
C ASP A 68 14.47 11.78 -24.22
N HIS A 69 14.41 10.70 -25.00
CA HIS A 69 15.39 9.62 -24.91
C HIS A 69 16.82 10.07 -25.25
N GLN A 70 16.98 11.04 -26.15
CA GLN A 70 18.29 11.51 -26.59
C GLN A 70 18.88 12.56 -25.65
N SER A 71 18.08 13.52 -25.20
CA SER A 71 18.55 14.60 -24.33
C SER A 71 18.52 14.24 -22.84
N GLN A 72 17.77 13.19 -22.46
CA GLN A 72 17.51 12.82 -21.06
C GLN A 72 16.89 13.97 -20.25
N THR A 73 16.18 14.89 -20.92
CA THR A 73 15.46 16.00 -20.30
C THR A 73 13.96 15.87 -20.55
N SER A 74 13.14 16.58 -19.78
CA SER A 74 11.71 16.75 -20.09
C SER A 74 11.45 17.79 -21.20
N VAL A 75 12.50 18.30 -21.86
CA VAL A 75 12.37 19.22 -22.99
C VAL A 75 12.22 18.40 -24.27
N PRO A 76 11.07 18.45 -24.95
CA PRO A 76 10.90 17.73 -26.21
C PRO A 76 11.74 18.34 -27.34
N GLN A 77 12.07 17.52 -28.34
CA GLN A 77 12.76 17.99 -29.55
C GLN A 77 11.75 18.35 -30.67
N GLY A 78 11.95 19.50 -31.31
CA GLY A 78 11.07 19.97 -32.37
C GLY A 78 9.65 20.25 -31.85
N SER A 79 8.64 19.70 -32.52
CA SER A 79 7.22 19.81 -32.12
C SER A 79 6.73 18.63 -31.27
N ALA A 80 7.64 17.79 -30.77
CA ALA A 80 7.25 16.65 -29.92
C ALA A 80 6.74 17.13 -28.55
N SER A 81 6.11 16.24 -27.80
CA SER A 81 5.65 16.53 -26.44
C SER A 81 6.05 15.41 -25.47
N VAL A 82 6.30 15.77 -24.21
CA VAL A 82 6.43 14.81 -23.10
C VAL A 82 5.11 14.67 -22.31
N GLU A 83 4.11 15.47 -22.66
CA GLU A 83 2.74 15.45 -22.12
C GLU A 83 1.87 14.40 -22.82
N GLY A 84 0.94 13.80 -22.09
CA GLY A 84 -0.04 12.87 -22.64
C GLY A 84 0.45 11.42 -22.74
N ALA A 85 1.63 11.11 -22.22
CA ALA A 85 2.09 9.73 -22.06
C ALA A 85 1.21 9.04 -21.00
N VAL A 86 0.59 7.92 -21.34
CA VAL A 86 -0.33 7.20 -20.45
C VAL A 86 0.35 5.95 -19.92
N PHE A 87 0.40 5.82 -18.59
CA PHE A 87 0.98 4.67 -17.91
C PHE A 87 -0.09 3.89 -17.16
N ALA A 88 -0.13 2.58 -17.38
CA ALA A 88 -0.90 1.65 -16.56
C ALA A 88 -0.05 1.16 -15.38
N ILE A 89 -0.66 1.08 -14.20
CA ILE A 89 -0.07 0.49 -13.00
C ILE A 89 -0.72 -0.87 -12.79
N LYS A 90 0.06 -1.94 -12.90
CA LYS A 90 -0.40 -3.32 -12.70
C LYS A 90 0.02 -3.81 -11.33
N SER A 91 -0.90 -4.40 -10.58
CA SER A 91 -0.54 -5.15 -9.36
C SER A 91 0.06 -6.49 -9.76
N VAL A 92 1.28 -6.77 -9.29
CA VAL A 92 1.94 -8.08 -9.40
C VAL A 92 2.14 -8.74 -8.04
N SER A 93 1.50 -8.19 -7.01
CA SER A 93 1.39 -8.81 -5.69
C SER A 93 0.76 -10.20 -5.77
N ALA A 94 1.17 -11.11 -4.89
CA ALA A 94 0.62 -12.46 -4.83
C ALA A 94 -0.85 -12.51 -4.36
N ASN A 95 -1.28 -11.49 -3.59
CA ASN A 95 -2.63 -11.38 -3.04
C ASN A 95 -3.38 -10.20 -3.67
N PRO A 96 -4.73 -10.21 -3.68
CA PRO A 96 -5.53 -9.09 -4.14
C PRO A 96 -5.24 -7.79 -3.39
N VAL A 97 -5.38 -6.66 -4.09
CA VAL A 97 -5.16 -5.32 -3.52
C VAL A 97 -6.44 -4.48 -3.55
N LEU A 98 -6.66 -3.67 -2.52
CA LEU A 98 -7.78 -2.72 -2.43
C LEU A 98 -7.31 -1.31 -2.82
N VAL A 99 -7.71 -0.84 -4.00
CA VAL A 99 -7.39 0.50 -4.53
C VAL A 99 -8.70 1.25 -4.75
N ASP A 100 -8.85 2.44 -4.16
CA ASP A 100 -10.07 3.26 -4.19
C ASP A 100 -11.38 2.49 -3.88
N GLY A 101 -11.32 1.58 -2.92
CA GLY A 101 -12.47 0.76 -2.51
C GLY A 101 -12.79 -0.41 -3.46
N ILE A 102 -11.99 -0.63 -4.49
CA ILE A 102 -12.14 -1.73 -5.45
C ILE A 102 -11.05 -2.78 -5.20
N VAL A 103 -11.46 -4.04 -5.09
CA VAL A 103 -10.53 -5.18 -4.97
C VAL A 103 -10.09 -5.60 -6.36
N TYR A 104 -8.78 -5.67 -6.57
CA TYR A 104 -8.15 -6.15 -7.80
C TYR A 104 -7.37 -7.43 -7.54
N GLU A 105 -7.64 -8.45 -8.35
CA GLU A 105 -6.88 -9.70 -8.35
C GLU A 105 -5.43 -9.49 -8.85
N PRO A 106 -4.49 -10.39 -8.50
CA PRO A 106 -3.15 -10.39 -9.05
C PRO A 106 -3.11 -10.28 -10.58
N GLY A 107 -2.21 -9.44 -11.10
CA GLY A 107 -2.00 -9.22 -12.53
C GLY A 107 -2.96 -8.22 -13.19
N LYS A 108 -3.82 -7.54 -12.42
CA LYS A 108 -4.73 -6.51 -12.95
C LYS A 108 -4.12 -5.12 -12.94
N ASP A 109 -4.46 -4.33 -13.94
CA ASP A 109 -4.20 -2.89 -13.97
C ASP A 109 -5.14 -2.22 -12.95
N VAL A 110 -4.57 -1.53 -11.96
CA VAL A 110 -5.29 -0.99 -10.78
C VAL A 110 -5.42 0.53 -10.82
N ALA A 111 -4.59 1.21 -11.61
CA ALA A 111 -4.61 2.65 -11.77
C ALA A 111 -4.00 3.04 -13.13
N THR A 112 -4.30 4.26 -13.57
CA THR A 112 -3.70 4.87 -14.77
C THR A 112 -3.28 6.29 -14.43
N ILE A 113 -2.08 6.69 -14.86
CA ILE A 113 -1.57 8.05 -14.71
C ILE A 113 -1.14 8.59 -16.07
N THR A 114 -1.28 9.90 -16.26
CA THR A 114 -0.91 10.58 -17.51
C THR A 114 0.12 11.66 -17.22
N SER A 115 1.14 11.80 -18.07
CA SER A 115 2.12 12.88 -17.92
C SER A 115 1.51 14.24 -18.23
N GLY A 116 1.78 15.23 -17.38
CA GLY A 116 1.42 16.63 -17.62
C GLY A 116 2.43 17.34 -18.53
N ALA A 117 2.23 18.65 -18.71
CA ALA A 117 3.11 19.51 -19.49
C ALA A 117 4.57 19.56 -18.99
N ASP A 118 4.81 19.24 -17.72
CA ASP A 118 6.15 19.10 -17.13
C ASP A 118 6.76 17.70 -17.34
N GLY A 119 6.04 16.81 -18.04
CA GLY A 119 6.39 15.42 -18.26
C GLY A 119 6.11 14.50 -17.06
N VAL A 120 5.53 15.01 -15.96
CA VAL A 120 5.33 14.24 -14.73
C VAL A 120 3.98 13.53 -14.73
N ALA A 121 3.98 12.25 -14.38
CA ALA A 121 2.79 11.47 -14.07
C ALA A 121 2.89 10.93 -12.63
N GLN A 122 1.84 11.07 -11.82
CA GLN A 122 1.86 10.60 -10.42
C GLN A 122 0.48 10.18 -9.91
N THR A 123 0.45 9.23 -8.98
CA THR A 123 -0.75 8.91 -8.18
C THR A 123 -0.84 9.82 -6.96
N ALA A 124 -1.97 9.76 -6.23
CA ALA A 124 -1.98 10.21 -4.84
C ALA A 124 -0.97 9.40 -4.01
N SER A 125 -0.48 9.98 -2.91
CA SER A 125 0.59 9.42 -2.07
C SER A 125 0.17 8.21 -1.23
N ASP A 126 -1.12 7.88 -1.23
CA ASP A 126 -1.76 6.83 -0.42
C ASP A 126 -2.66 5.90 -1.27
N LEU A 127 -2.63 6.04 -2.59
CA LEU A 127 -3.48 5.27 -3.50
C LEU A 127 -3.18 3.76 -3.46
N LEU A 128 -1.89 3.42 -3.51
CA LEU A 128 -1.43 2.05 -3.68
C LEU A 128 -1.16 1.41 -2.31
N PRO A 129 -1.86 0.32 -1.93
CA PRO A 129 -1.52 -0.42 -0.72
C PRO A 129 -0.16 -1.12 -0.87
N TYR A 130 0.42 -1.53 0.25
CA TYR A 130 1.67 -2.28 0.29
C TYR A 130 1.61 -3.48 -0.66
N GLY A 131 2.64 -3.60 -1.50
CA GLY A 131 2.68 -4.61 -2.54
C GLY A 131 3.71 -4.31 -3.61
N THR A 132 3.69 -5.13 -4.65
CA THR A 132 4.59 -5.00 -5.81
C THR A 132 3.78 -4.61 -7.04
N TYR A 133 4.29 -3.65 -7.79
CA TYR A 133 3.61 -3.06 -8.94
C TYR A 133 4.57 -2.92 -10.13
N GLU A 134 4.01 -3.03 -11.33
CA GLU A 134 4.66 -2.70 -12.58
C GLU A 134 4.05 -1.44 -13.17
N LEU A 135 4.89 -0.50 -13.60
CA LEU A 135 4.46 0.65 -14.39
C LEU A 135 4.79 0.38 -15.85
N ARG A 136 3.78 0.49 -16.74
CA ARG A 136 3.94 0.25 -18.18
C ARG A 136 3.39 1.43 -18.96
N GLU A 137 4.19 2.01 -19.85
CA GLU A 137 3.68 2.96 -20.84
C GLU A 137 2.73 2.22 -21.79
N THR A 138 1.54 2.77 -22.00
CA THR A 138 0.49 2.17 -22.85
C THR A 138 0.16 3.05 -24.04
N VAL A 139 0.38 4.36 -23.91
CA VAL A 139 0.24 5.34 -24.98
C VAL A 139 1.44 6.26 -24.91
N PRO A 140 2.29 6.33 -25.96
CA PRO A 140 3.36 7.30 -26.00
C PRO A 140 2.79 8.71 -26.22
N PRO A 141 3.51 9.76 -25.82
CA PRO A 141 3.12 11.12 -26.13
C PRO A 141 3.35 11.42 -27.62
N GLU A 142 2.74 12.50 -28.12
CA GLU A 142 2.83 12.86 -29.54
C GLU A 142 4.30 13.04 -29.99
N GLY A 143 4.65 12.36 -31.09
CA GLY A 143 5.99 12.41 -31.68
C GLY A 143 6.99 11.41 -31.09
N TYR A 144 6.60 10.57 -30.13
CA TYR A 144 7.45 9.51 -29.56
C TYR A 144 6.95 8.10 -29.93
N LEU A 145 7.88 7.15 -29.99
CA LEU A 145 7.54 5.72 -30.03
C LEU A 145 7.20 5.23 -28.62
N LEU A 146 6.39 4.18 -28.55
CA LEU A 146 6.15 3.47 -27.29
C LEU A 146 7.48 2.96 -26.73
N SER A 147 7.71 3.20 -25.44
CA SER A 147 8.90 2.69 -24.75
C SER A 147 8.77 1.17 -24.57
N ASP A 148 9.81 0.42 -24.96
CA ASP A 148 9.91 -1.03 -24.78
C ASP A 148 10.21 -1.43 -23.32
#